data_AF-A0A6F9B990-F1
#
_entry.id   AF-A0A6F9B990-F1
#
_cell.length_a   1.000
_cell.length_b   1.000
_cell.length_c   1.000
_cell.angle_alpha   90.00
_cell.angle_beta   90.00
_cell.angle_gamma   90.00
#
_symmetry.space_group_name_H-M   'P 1'
#
loop_
_entity.id
_entity.type
_entity.pdbx_description
1 polymer ?
#
loop_
_entity_poly.entity_id
_entity_poly.type
_entity_poly.pdbx_seq_one_letter_code
_entity_poly.pdbx_strand_id
1 'polypeptide(L)'
;MGEMAELTDKFNSFTMTQLNELLEDDEKLNDIVKEMDEPRLDLQKNQLTSRYRHLQELYDNYQLRKSTLDHGSGNSSLDILLALLQAEGAKIEEETENMADSFLDGELPLDCFIDDYQRRRHLAHLRRVKIDKLRELVLKGLPRPPPIPSRPSRPQDLPSTPYTNGAPSPQSTRAAPSPSPQPQHSGLPYPVAPYPPMPFPSLDATGYPSGPYMHQPYLQAAQQHPISPSPHLPPRTGFIMQ
;
A
#
# COMPACT_ATOMS: atom_id res chain seq x y z
N MET A 1 51.54 2.73 -20.07
CA MET A 1 52.91 3.29 -20.10
C MET A 1 53.79 2.74 -18.98
N GLY A 2 53.26 2.37 -17.81
CA GLY A 2 54.05 1.73 -16.73
C GLY A 2 54.43 0.25 -16.95
N GLU A 3 53.66 -0.50 -17.73
CA GLU A 3 53.84 -1.96 -17.91
C GLU A 3 55.13 -2.35 -18.64
N MET A 4 55.52 -1.58 -19.66
CA MET A 4 56.80 -1.78 -20.36
C MET A 4 58.00 -1.42 -19.48
N ALA A 5 57.82 -0.56 -18.47
CA ALA A 5 58.89 -0.14 -17.57
C ALA A 5 59.22 -1.23 -16.55
N GLU A 6 58.22 -1.84 -15.90
CA GLU A 6 58.44 -2.95 -14.95
C GLU A 6 59.05 -4.19 -15.63
N LEU A 7 58.64 -4.51 -16.86
CA LEU A 7 59.23 -5.58 -17.66
C LEU A 7 60.71 -5.28 -17.99
N THR A 8 60.99 -4.04 -18.39
CA THR A 8 62.35 -3.60 -18.72
C THR A 8 63.25 -3.63 -17.48
N ASP A 9 62.74 -3.22 -16.32
CA ASP A 9 63.48 -3.25 -15.05
C ASP A 9 63.76 -4.69 -14.57
N LYS A 10 62.81 -5.62 -14.72
CA LYS A 10 63.02 -7.05 -14.41
C LYS A 10 64.06 -7.68 -15.34
N PHE A 11 63.98 -7.42 -16.65
CA PHE A 11 64.96 -7.94 -17.62
C PHE A 11 66.38 -7.36 -17.44
N ASN A 12 66.48 -6.08 -17.06
CA ASN A 12 67.76 -5.43 -16.76
C ASN A 12 68.42 -5.96 -15.47
N SER A 13 67.68 -6.65 -14.59
CA SER A 13 68.21 -7.26 -13.37
C SER A 13 68.90 -8.60 -13.59
N PHE A 14 68.71 -9.24 -14.75
CA PHE A 14 69.32 -10.53 -15.07
C PHE A 14 70.75 -10.38 -15.58
N THR A 15 71.60 -11.33 -15.23
CA THR A 15 72.95 -11.46 -15.80
C THR A 15 72.89 -12.02 -17.22
N MET A 16 73.90 -11.74 -18.05
CA MET A 16 73.93 -12.18 -19.44
C MET A 16 73.81 -13.70 -19.60
N THR A 17 74.34 -14.47 -18.64
CA THR A 17 74.23 -15.92 -18.61
C THR A 17 72.79 -16.38 -18.35
N GLN A 18 72.06 -15.71 -17.43
CA GLN A 18 70.65 -16.01 -17.14
C GLN A 18 69.74 -15.63 -18.32
N LEU A 19 70.07 -14.56 -19.04
CA LEU A 19 69.35 -14.17 -20.26
C LEU A 19 69.55 -15.19 -21.40
N ASN A 20 70.77 -15.69 -21.60
CA ASN A 20 71.01 -16.76 -22.58
C ASN A 20 70.28 -18.05 -22.22
N GLU A 21 70.25 -18.44 -20.95
CA GLU A 21 69.50 -19.61 -20.49
C GLU A 21 67.99 -19.46 -20.73
N LEU A 22 67.44 -18.25 -20.53
CA LEU A 22 66.03 -17.93 -20.83
C LEU A 22 65.70 -17.95 -22.33
N LEU A 23 66.69 -17.77 -23.19
CA LEU A 23 66.57 -17.86 -24.65
C LEU A 23 66.64 -19.31 -25.15
N GLU A 24 67.21 -20.21 -24.36
CA GLU A 24 67.34 -21.64 -24.69
C GLU A 24 66.20 -22.48 -24.09
N ASP A 25 65.49 -21.98 -23.08
CA ASP A 25 64.39 -22.67 -22.38
C ASP A 25 63.05 -21.91 -22.46
N ASP A 26 62.20 -22.35 -23.39
CA ASP A 26 60.87 -21.79 -23.60
C ASP A 26 59.91 -21.98 -22.40
N GLU A 27 60.09 -23.01 -21.57
CA GLU A 27 59.26 -23.18 -20.36
C GLU A 27 59.62 -22.12 -19.32
N LYS A 28 60.92 -21.87 -19.13
CA LYS A 28 61.41 -20.85 -18.20
C LYS A 28 60.98 -19.44 -18.61
N LEU A 29 60.96 -19.14 -19.91
CA LEU A 29 60.44 -17.88 -20.43
C LEU A 29 58.94 -17.73 -20.16
N ASN A 30 58.16 -18.79 -20.41
CA ASN A 30 56.72 -18.79 -20.16
C ASN A 30 56.38 -18.62 -18.68
N ASP A 31 57.15 -19.24 -17.77
CA ASP A 31 56.96 -19.10 -16.33
C ASP A 31 57.19 -17.65 -15.86
N ILE A 32 58.20 -16.94 -16.39
CA ILE A 32 58.44 -15.52 -16.04
C ILE A 32 57.32 -14.62 -16.56
N VAL A 33 56.85 -14.86 -17.78
CA VAL A 33 55.73 -14.10 -18.37
C VAL A 33 54.46 -14.33 -17.54
N LYS A 34 54.18 -15.59 -17.18
CA LYS A 34 53.04 -15.96 -16.34
C LYS A 34 53.12 -15.32 -14.96
N GLU A 35 54.29 -15.38 -14.29
CA GLU A 35 54.51 -14.77 -12.97
C GLU A 35 54.29 -13.25 -13.01
N MET A 36 54.55 -12.60 -14.14
CA MET A 36 54.34 -11.16 -14.29
C MET A 36 52.87 -10.79 -14.57
N ASP A 37 52.18 -11.57 -15.41
CA ASP A 37 50.79 -11.28 -15.78
C ASP A 37 49.76 -11.75 -14.74
N GLU A 38 50.04 -12.83 -14.01
CA GLU A 38 49.17 -13.41 -12.98
C GLU A 38 48.76 -12.42 -11.88
N PRO A 39 49.66 -11.66 -11.21
CA PRO A 39 49.28 -10.73 -10.15
C PRO A 39 48.40 -9.58 -10.67
N ARG A 40 48.61 -9.14 -11.92
CA ARG A 40 47.76 -8.12 -12.56
C ARG A 40 46.37 -8.66 -12.82
N LEU A 41 46.26 -9.87 -13.37
CA LEU A 41 45.00 -10.53 -13.64
C LEU A 41 44.21 -10.77 -12.34
N ASP A 42 44.91 -11.20 -11.29
CA ASP A 42 44.32 -11.41 -9.97
C ASP A 42 43.85 -10.09 -9.35
N LEU A 43 44.61 -9.00 -9.49
CA LEU A 43 44.18 -7.68 -9.06
C LEU A 43 42.89 -7.25 -9.78
N GLN A 44 42.83 -7.39 -11.10
CA GLN A 44 41.64 -7.04 -11.89
C GLN A 44 40.43 -7.93 -11.53
N LYS A 45 40.65 -9.23 -11.34
CA LYS A 45 39.62 -10.17 -10.88
C LYS A 45 39.10 -9.80 -9.48
N ASN A 46 39.99 -9.42 -8.57
CA ASN A 46 39.62 -8.96 -7.23
C ASN A 46 38.82 -7.66 -7.27
N GLN A 47 39.22 -6.70 -8.11
CA GLN A 47 38.46 -5.46 -8.33
C GLN A 47 37.07 -5.73 -8.90
N LEU A 48 36.97 -6.60 -9.91
CA LEU A 48 35.70 -7.00 -10.51
C LEU A 48 34.79 -7.66 -9.47
N THR A 49 35.33 -8.62 -8.71
CA THR A 49 34.62 -9.32 -7.64
C THR A 49 34.15 -8.34 -6.55
N SER A 50 34.99 -7.38 -6.18
CA SER A 50 34.64 -6.32 -5.22
C SER A 50 33.49 -5.46 -5.74
N ARG A 51 33.51 -5.04 -7.01
CA ARG A 51 32.41 -4.27 -7.61
C ARG A 51 31.11 -5.06 -7.70
N TYR A 52 31.17 -6.34 -8.07
CA TYR A 52 29.98 -7.20 -8.07
C TYR A 52 29.40 -7.35 -6.68
N ARG A 53 30.24 -7.56 -5.66
CA ARG A 53 29.80 -7.63 -4.26
C ARG A 53 29.12 -6.33 -3.83
N HIS A 54 29.72 -5.18 -4.16
CA HIS A 54 29.15 -3.89 -3.83
C HIS A 54 27.81 -3.64 -4.55
N LEU A 55 27.70 -4.04 -5.82
CA LEU A 55 26.44 -3.99 -6.55
C LEU A 55 25.37 -4.87 -5.89
N GLN A 56 25.75 -6.07 -5.44
CA GLN A 56 24.85 -6.96 -4.72
C GLN A 56 24.37 -6.33 -3.40
N GLU A 57 25.27 -5.74 -2.61
CA GLU A 57 24.92 -5.01 -1.39
C GLU A 57 23.94 -3.86 -1.66
N LEU A 58 24.19 -3.07 -2.72
CA LEU A 58 23.29 -1.99 -3.14
C LEU A 58 21.92 -2.52 -3.57
N TYR A 59 21.88 -3.64 -4.30
CA TYR A 59 20.65 -4.29 -4.73
C TYR A 59 19.85 -4.81 -3.53
N ASP A 60 20.51 -5.49 -2.58
CA ASP A 60 19.88 -6.00 -1.37
C ASP A 60 19.34 -4.84 -0.51
N ASN A 61 20.09 -3.74 -0.38
CA ASN A 61 19.66 -2.53 0.31
C ASN A 61 18.45 -1.87 -0.39
N TYR A 62 18.49 -1.77 -1.72
CA TYR A 62 17.38 -1.27 -2.52
C TYR A 62 16.11 -2.11 -2.31
N GLN A 63 16.23 -3.43 -2.35
CA GLN A 63 15.11 -4.35 -2.16
C GLN A 63 14.51 -4.25 -0.74
N LEU A 64 15.37 -4.14 0.28
CA LEU A 64 14.93 -3.91 1.67
C LEU A 64 14.20 -2.58 1.82
N ARG A 65 14.71 -1.52 1.20
CA ARG A 65 14.09 -0.19 1.27
C ARG A 65 12.78 -0.14 0.49
N LYS A 66 12.70 -0.86 -0.63
CA LYS A 66 11.48 -1.03 -1.41
C LYS A 66 10.40 -1.75 -0.60
N SER A 67 10.71 -2.89 0.03
CA SER A 67 9.73 -3.61 0.86
C SER A 67 9.25 -2.78 2.05
N THR A 68 10.14 -2.00 2.67
CA THR A 68 9.79 -1.07 3.75
C THR A 68 8.82 0.01 3.29
N LEU A 69 9.00 0.57 2.08
CA LEU A 69 8.08 1.55 1.51
C LEU A 69 6.73 0.94 1.13
N ASP A 70 6.73 -0.27 0.58
CA ASP A 70 5.50 -0.97 0.20
C ASP A 70 4.62 -1.22 1.45
N HIS A 71 5.23 -1.58 2.58
CA HIS A 71 4.52 -1.85 3.85
C HIS A 71 4.32 -0.62 4.73
N GLY A 72 5.12 0.43 4.57
CA GLY A 72 5.00 1.71 5.30
C GLY A 72 4.10 2.73 4.60
N SER A 73 3.72 2.49 3.34
CA SER A 73 2.74 3.31 2.63
C SER A 73 1.39 3.25 3.37
N GLY A 74 0.65 4.37 3.43
CA GLY A 74 -0.53 4.53 4.27
C GLY A 74 -1.65 3.48 4.12
N ASN A 75 -1.55 2.60 3.12
CA ASN A 75 -2.39 1.41 2.97
C ASN A 75 -2.33 0.50 4.20
N SER A 76 -1.15 0.22 4.77
CA SER A 76 -1.02 -0.66 5.94
C SER A 76 -1.74 -0.11 7.18
N SER A 77 -1.70 1.22 7.38
CA SER A 77 -2.45 1.87 8.44
C SER A 77 -3.96 1.79 8.23
N LEU A 78 -4.42 1.88 6.97
CA LEU A 78 -5.84 1.74 6.64
C LEU A 78 -6.31 0.29 6.78
N ASP A 79 -5.46 -0.69 6.48
CA ASP A 79 -5.71 -2.11 6.67
C ASP A 79 -5.92 -2.45 8.16
N ILE A 80 -5.06 -1.93 9.03
CA ILE A 80 -5.20 -2.09 10.49
C ILE A 80 -6.50 -1.47 10.98
N LEU A 81 -6.81 -0.23 10.54
CA LEU A 81 -8.06 0.42 10.92
C LEU A 81 -9.29 -0.36 10.41
N LEU A 82 -9.21 -0.92 9.21
CA LEU A 82 -10.28 -1.73 8.63
C LEU A 82 -10.51 -3.01 9.46
N ALA A 83 -9.44 -3.69 9.84
CA ALA A 83 -9.52 -4.88 10.69
C ALA A 83 -10.14 -4.56 12.06
N LEU A 84 -9.71 -3.48 12.71
CA LEU A 84 -10.27 -3.03 13.99
C LEU A 84 -11.76 -2.67 13.85
N LEU A 85 -12.13 -1.95 12.78
CA LEU A 85 -13.51 -1.56 12.55
C LEU A 85 -14.40 -2.76 12.22
N GLN A 86 -13.87 -3.79 11.55
CA GLN A 86 -14.57 -5.06 11.32
C GLN A 86 -14.81 -5.83 12.61
N ALA A 87 -13.80 -5.91 13.51
CA ALA A 87 -13.97 -6.54 14.82
C ALA A 87 -15.05 -5.83 15.64
N GLU A 88 -15.01 -4.50 15.68
CA GLU A 88 -16.05 -3.67 16.31
C GLU A 88 -17.42 -3.80 15.61
N GLY A 89 -17.44 -4.00 14.30
CA GLY A 89 -18.65 -4.28 13.51
C GLY A 89 -19.29 -5.61 13.88
N ALA A 90 -18.49 -6.67 13.96
CA ALA A 90 -18.96 -8.00 14.38
C ALA A 90 -19.47 -7.97 15.82
N LYS A 91 -18.75 -7.30 16.74
CA LYS A 91 -19.17 -7.15 18.12
C LYS A 91 -20.55 -6.51 18.27
N ILE A 92 -20.84 -5.43 17.53
CA ILE A 92 -22.16 -4.78 17.64
C ILE A 92 -23.26 -5.60 16.96
N GLU A 93 -22.95 -6.39 15.92
CA GLU A 93 -23.91 -7.34 15.33
C GLU A 93 -24.29 -8.42 16.35
N GLU A 94 -23.30 -9.04 17.01
CA GLU A 94 -23.50 -10.02 18.08
C GLU A 94 -24.28 -9.42 19.27
N GLU A 95 -23.92 -8.21 19.73
CA GLU A 95 -24.66 -7.53 20.80
C GLU A 95 -26.14 -7.32 20.43
N THR A 96 -26.44 -6.96 19.17
CA THR A 96 -27.84 -6.82 18.73
C THR A 96 -28.57 -8.14 18.61
N GLU A 97 -27.88 -9.23 18.25
CA GLU A 97 -28.44 -10.59 18.22
C GLU A 97 -28.78 -11.06 19.64
N ASN A 98 -27.83 -10.96 20.58
CA ASN A 98 -28.02 -11.30 21.99
C ASN A 98 -29.19 -10.51 22.63
N MET A 99 -29.34 -9.22 22.27
CA MET A 99 -30.47 -8.41 22.71
C MET A 99 -31.82 -8.90 22.17
N ALA A 100 -31.84 -9.34 20.90
CA ALA A 100 -33.05 -9.89 20.28
C ALA A 100 -33.43 -11.21 20.97
N ASP A 101 -32.47 -12.09 21.22
CA ASP A 101 -32.69 -13.36 21.91
C ASP A 101 -33.22 -13.12 23.34
N SER A 102 -32.56 -12.23 24.10
CA SER A 102 -32.99 -11.88 25.47
C SER A 102 -34.42 -11.32 25.51
N PHE A 103 -34.83 -10.57 24.48
CA PHE A 103 -36.20 -10.07 24.37
C PHE A 103 -37.20 -11.19 24.06
N LEU A 104 -36.86 -12.11 23.15
CA LEU A 104 -37.71 -13.25 22.80
C LEU A 104 -37.86 -14.23 23.98
N ASP A 105 -36.85 -14.34 24.83
CA ASP A 105 -36.88 -15.13 26.06
C ASP A 105 -37.66 -14.45 27.20
N GLY A 106 -38.02 -13.16 27.04
CA GLY A 106 -38.76 -12.39 28.05
C GLY A 106 -37.90 -11.79 29.17
N GLU A 107 -36.58 -11.87 29.06
CA GLU A 107 -35.61 -11.32 30.02
C GLU A 107 -35.41 -9.80 29.86
N LEU A 108 -35.86 -9.23 28.73
CA LEU A 108 -35.75 -7.80 28.43
C LEU A 108 -37.13 -7.15 28.20
N PRO A 109 -37.51 -6.09 28.94
CA PRO A 109 -38.76 -5.37 28.72
C PRO A 109 -38.83 -4.68 27.35
N LEU A 110 -40.05 -4.59 26.79
CA LEU A 110 -40.29 -4.02 25.46
C LEU A 110 -39.75 -2.60 25.31
N ASP A 111 -40.04 -1.70 26.25
CA ASP A 111 -39.65 -0.29 26.14
C ASP A 111 -38.11 -0.13 26.12
N CYS A 112 -37.40 -0.91 26.94
CA CYS A 112 -35.94 -0.95 26.95
C CYS A 112 -35.38 -1.54 25.63
N PHE A 113 -36.01 -2.61 25.12
CA PHE A 113 -35.61 -3.24 23.87
C PHE A 113 -35.72 -2.26 22.70
N ILE A 114 -36.87 -1.59 22.53
CA ILE A 114 -37.10 -0.68 21.40
C ILE A 114 -36.02 0.43 21.33
N ASP A 115 -35.74 1.09 22.45
CA ASP A 115 -34.80 2.21 22.48
C ASP A 115 -33.34 1.76 22.29
N ASP A 116 -32.88 0.74 23.01
CA ASP A 116 -31.49 0.29 22.94
C ASP A 116 -31.21 -0.49 21.65
N TYR A 117 -32.14 -1.36 21.21
CA TYR A 117 -31.97 -2.18 20.00
C TYR A 117 -31.91 -1.30 18.77
N GLN A 118 -32.83 -0.34 18.61
CA GLN A 118 -32.82 0.57 17.45
C GLN A 118 -31.51 1.37 17.38
N ARG A 119 -31.04 1.89 18.53
CA ARG A 119 -29.79 2.64 18.61
C ARG A 119 -28.58 1.79 18.19
N ARG A 120 -28.47 0.57 18.73
CA ARG A 120 -27.35 -0.35 18.41
C ARG A 120 -27.44 -0.88 16.99
N ARG A 121 -28.64 -1.21 16.51
CA ARG A 121 -28.86 -1.67 15.13
C ARG A 121 -28.52 -0.58 14.11
N HIS A 122 -28.90 0.66 14.39
CA HIS A 122 -28.48 1.81 13.58
C HIS A 122 -26.95 1.96 13.57
N LEU A 123 -26.29 1.84 14.74
CA LEU A 123 -24.82 1.88 14.83
C LEU A 123 -24.16 0.74 14.02
N ALA A 124 -24.70 -0.48 14.08
CA ALA A 124 -24.23 -1.62 13.30
C ALA A 124 -24.30 -1.33 11.79
N HIS A 125 -25.42 -0.80 11.30
CA HIS A 125 -25.57 -0.40 9.90
C HIS A 125 -24.58 0.69 9.50
N LEU A 126 -24.40 1.71 10.34
CA LEU A 126 -23.44 2.78 10.09
C LEU A 126 -21.99 2.24 10.02
N ARG A 127 -21.62 1.32 10.93
CA ARG A 127 -20.31 0.65 10.91
C ARG A 127 -20.14 -0.17 9.64
N ARG A 128 -21.16 -0.92 9.20
CA ARG A 128 -21.12 -1.69 7.95
C ARG A 128 -20.86 -0.81 6.72
N VAL A 129 -21.55 0.33 6.60
CA VAL A 129 -21.30 1.29 5.52
C VAL A 129 -19.88 1.88 5.61
N LYS A 130 -19.38 2.20 6.81
CA LYS A 130 -18.02 2.69 6.99
C LYS A 130 -16.96 1.64 6.64
N ILE A 131 -17.20 0.36 6.95
CA ILE A 131 -16.35 -0.76 6.55
C ILE A 131 -16.30 -0.85 5.03
N ASP A 132 -17.43 -0.78 4.33
CA ASP A 132 -17.47 -0.84 2.87
C ASP A 132 -16.73 0.33 2.24
N LYS A 133 -16.89 1.55 2.79
CA LYS A 133 -16.16 2.72 2.31
C LYS A 133 -14.66 2.65 2.57
N LEU A 134 -14.25 2.14 3.73
CA LEU A 134 -12.84 1.97 4.04
C LEU A 134 -12.20 0.87 3.18
N ARG A 135 -12.92 -0.22 2.91
CA ARG A 135 -12.51 -1.25 1.94
C ARG A 135 -12.25 -0.67 0.55
N GLU A 136 -13.14 0.21 0.07
CA GLU A 136 -12.93 0.89 -1.21
C GLU A 136 -11.67 1.76 -1.22
N LEU A 137 -11.38 2.47 -0.12
CA LEU A 137 -10.20 3.34 0.00
C LEU A 137 -8.90 2.53 0.06
N VAL A 138 -8.89 1.43 0.81
CA VAL A 138 -7.78 0.47 0.85
C VAL A 138 -7.50 -0.09 -0.54
N LEU A 139 -8.54 -0.52 -1.28
CA LEU A 139 -8.39 -1.14 -2.59
C LEU A 139 -7.97 -0.14 -3.68
N LYS A 140 -8.46 1.10 -3.62
CA LYS A 140 -8.09 2.16 -4.58
C LYS A 140 -6.68 2.69 -4.35
N GLY A 141 -6.14 2.53 -3.14
CA GLY A 141 -4.91 3.18 -2.68
C GLY A 141 -5.10 4.70 -2.59
N LEU A 142 -4.47 5.36 -1.62
CA LEU A 142 -4.52 6.83 -1.58
C LEU A 142 -3.92 7.38 -2.88
N PRO A 143 -4.60 8.26 -3.63
CA PRO A 143 -4.02 8.89 -4.81
C PRO A 143 -2.72 9.59 -4.39
N ARG A 144 -1.59 9.11 -4.91
CA ARG A 144 -0.31 9.78 -4.70
C ARG A 144 -0.47 11.20 -5.28
N PRO A 145 -0.22 12.27 -4.49
CA PRO A 145 -0.28 13.61 -5.05
C PRO A 145 0.67 13.67 -6.26
N PRO A 146 0.26 14.29 -7.38
CA PRO A 146 1.13 14.42 -8.54
C PRO A 146 2.43 15.11 -8.10
N PRO A 147 3.59 14.71 -8.65
CA PRO A 147 4.84 15.40 -8.36
C PRO A 147 4.65 16.88 -8.72
N ILE A 148 4.77 17.75 -7.72
CA ILE A 148 4.78 19.20 -7.93
C ILE A 148 5.96 19.46 -8.88
N PRO A 149 5.75 20.04 -10.08
CA PRO A 149 6.86 20.38 -10.95
C PRO A 149 7.73 21.38 -10.18
N SER A 150 8.98 21.01 -9.94
CA SER A 150 10.00 21.90 -9.41
C SER A 150 10.07 23.11 -10.31
N ARG A 151 9.66 24.26 -9.77
CA ARG A 151 9.74 25.56 -10.42
C ARG A 151 11.20 25.79 -10.84
N PRO A 152 11.48 26.13 -12.12
CA PRO A 152 12.85 26.42 -12.52
C PRO A 152 13.36 27.63 -11.76
N SER A 153 14.47 27.46 -11.05
CA SER A 153 15.23 28.54 -10.42
C SER A 153 15.61 29.56 -11.49
N ARG A 154 15.08 30.78 -11.36
CA ARG A 154 15.47 31.91 -12.21
C ARG A 154 16.85 32.41 -11.75
N PRO A 155 17.78 32.77 -12.66
CA PRO A 155 19.09 33.29 -12.28
C PRO A 155 18.98 34.63 -11.55
N GLN A 156 19.94 34.85 -10.65
CA GLN A 156 20.11 36.08 -9.88
C GLN A 156 20.25 37.32 -10.77
N ASP A 157 19.63 38.42 -10.34
CA ASP A 157 20.15 39.77 -10.59
C ASP A 157 20.10 40.53 -9.26
N LEU A 158 21.29 40.83 -8.72
CA LEU A 158 21.46 41.80 -7.64
C LEU A 158 21.23 43.22 -8.19
N PRO A 159 20.76 44.13 -7.33
CA PRO A 159 21.54 45.34 -7.16
C PRO A 159 21.80 45.63 -5.68
N SER A 160 23.07 45.95 -5.40
CA SER A 160 23.57 46.45 -4.12
C SER A 160 22.96 47.81 -3.78
N THR A 161 22.45 47.98 -2.57
CA THR A 161 22.31 49.31 -1.94
C THR A 161 22.63 49.23 -0.44
N PRO A 162 23.16 50.32 0.15
CA PRO A 162 24.06 50.26 1.31
C PRO A 162 23.35 50.33 2.66
N TYR A 163 24.07 49.81 3.66
CA TYR A 163 23.81 49.79 5.09
C TYR A 163 23.09 51.03 5.67
N THR A 164 22.08 50.79 6.50
CA THR A 164 21.75 51.62 7.68
C THR A 164 21.10 50.74 8.76
N ASN A 165 21.57 51.00 9.98
CA ASN A 165 21.32 50.27 11.22
C ASN A 165 19.86 50.24 11.69
N GLY A 166 19.47 49.15 12.37
CA GLY A 166 18.28 49.11 13.23
C GLY A 166 17.86 47.70 13.61
N ALA A 167 18.14 47.32 14.87
CA ALA A 167 17.90 46.00 15.47
C ALA A 167 16.39 45.65 15.67
N PRO A 168 16.05 44.42 16.11
CA PRO A 168 14.74 43.80 15.92
C PRO A 168 13.74 44.10 17.06
N SER A 169 12.44 44.03 16.77
CA SER A 169 11.44 43.66 17.78
C SER A 169 10.14 43.12 17.16
N PRO A 170 9.58 42.03 17.71
CA PRO A 170 8.27 41.51 17.37
C PRO A 170 7.21 42.15 18.26
N GLN A 171 6.14 42.71 17.69
CA GLN A 171 4.93 43.03 18.47
C GLN A 171 3.69 42.51 17.76
N SER A 172 3.21 41.39 18.30
CA SER A 172 1.82 41.01 18.35
C SER A 172 1.04 42.07 19.11
N THR A 173 -0.05 42.61 18.54
CA THR A 173 -1.25 43.02 19.31
C THR A 173 -2.40 43.43 18.37
N ARG A 174 -3.59 42.90 18.72
CA ARG A 174 -4.96 43.36 18.39
C ARG A 174 -5.46 43.13 16.94
N ALA A 175 -6.69 42.70 16.70
CA ALA A 175 -7.85 42.52 17.56
C ALA A 175 -8.83 41.50 16.95
N ALA A 176 -9.45 40.68 17.79
CA ALA A 176 -10.73 40.05 17.50
C ALA A 176 -11.86 41.07 17.71
N PRO A 177 -12.99 40.91 17.00
CA PRO A 177 -14.27 41.01 17.70
C PRO A 177 -15.28 39.94 17.28
N SER A 178 -15.89 39.30 18.28
CA SER A 178 -17.24 38.70 18.29
C SER A 178 -17.87 39.10 19.64
N PRO A 179 -19.20 38.97 19.89
CA PRO A 179 -20.39 38.77 19.04
C PRO A 179 -21.50 39.81 19.38
N SER A 180 -22.67 39.85 18.72
CA SER A 180 -23.96 39.23 19.14
C SER A 180 -25.15 39.96 18.42
N PRO A 181 -26.45 39.63 18.62
CA PRO A 181 -27.28 38.97 17.61
C PRO A 181 -28.53 39.80 17.19
N GLN A 182 -29.11 39.52 16.02
CA GLN A 182 -30.51 39.89 15.75
C GLN A 182 -31.29 38.75 15.07
N PRO A 183 -32.52 38.47 15.51
CA PRO A 183 -33.36 37.42 14.95
C PRO A 183 -34.16 37.98 13.78
N GLN A 184 -34.01 37.38 12.59
CA GLN A 184 -34.97 37.57 11.51
C GLN A 184 -35.54 36.22 11.10
N HIS A 185 -36.78 36.02 11.53
CA HIS A 185 -37.70 35.08 10.94
C HIS A 185 -38.00 35.53 9.50
N SER A 186 -37.66 34.72 8.52
CA SER A 186 -38.26 34.80 7.19
C SER A 186 -38.03 33.48 6.48
N GLY A 187 -39.14 32.79 6.23
CA GLY A 187 -39.20 31.44 5.67
C GLY A 187 -38.64 31.35 4.26
N LEU A 188 -38.01 30.21 3.99
CA LEU A 188 -37.63 29.81 2.65
C LEU A 188 -38.83 29.10 1.99
N PRO A 189 -39.24 29.48 0.77
CA PRO A 189 -40.25 28.73 0.04
C PRO A 189 -39.61 27.48 -0.57
N TYR A 190 -40.08 26.30 -0.13
CA TYR A 190 -39.78 25.05 -0.83
C TYR A 190 -40.49 25.05 -2.19
N PRO A 191 -39.82 24.71 -3.30
CA PRO A 191 -40.52 24.42 -4.55
C PRO A 191 -41.25 23.08 -4.42
N VAL A 192 -42.58 23.12 -4.44
CA VAL A 192 -43.44 21.93 -4.62
C VAL A 192 -43.24 21.44 -6.06
N ALA A 193 -42.61 20.28 -6.22
CA ALA A 193 -42.63 19.55 -7.47
C ALA A 193 -43.99 18.83 -7.62
N PRO A 194 -44.71 18.96 -8.74
CA PRO A 194 -45.95 18.21 -8.97
C PRO A 194 -45.64 16.72 -9.09
N TYR A 195 -46.22 15.90 -8.21
CA TYR A 195 -46.22 14.44 -8.38
C TYR A 195 -47.08 14.07 -9.60
N PRO A 196 -46.65 13.14 -10.47
CA PRO A 196 -47.53 12.57 -11.49
C PRO A 196 -48.62 11.71 -10.83
N PRO A 197 -49.85 11.69 -11.37
CA PRO A 197 -50.94 10.88 -10.82
C PRO A 197 -50.65 9.39 -11.03
N MET A 198 -50.64 8.63 -9.95
CA MET A 198 -50.65 7.16 -10.00
C MET A 198 -52.06 6.69 -10.38
N PRO A 199 -52.22 5.75 -11.33
CA PRO A 199 -53.52 5.19 -11.65
C PRO A 199 -53.96 4.25 -10.53
N PHE A 200 -54.97 4.65 -9.76
CA PHE A 200 -55.72 3.74 -8.92
C PHE A 200 -56.65 2.91 -9.81
N PRO A 201 -56.64 1.57 -9.74
CA PRO A 201 -57.68 0.76 -10.35
C PRO A 201 -58.97 0.92 -9.54
N SER A 202 -60.02 1.38 -10.20
CA SER A 202 -61.38 1.49 -9.67
C SER A 202 -61.86 0.12 -9.17
N LEU A 203 -62.34 0.08 -7.93
CA LEU A 203 -63.17 -1.01 -7.41
C LEU A 203 -64.56 -0.87 -8.01
N ASP A 204 -64.85 -1.62 -9.07
CA ASP A 204 -66.22 -1.95 -9.44
C ASP A 204 -66.54 -3.37 -8.99
N ALA A 205 -67.49 -3.44 -8.07
CA ALA A 205 -68.06 -4.66 -7.56
C ALA A 205 -68.99 -5.30 -8.60
N THR A 206 -68.64 -6.48 -9.10
CA THR A 206 -69.62 -7.51 -9.52
C THR A 206 -68.94 -8.83 -9.86
N GLY A 207 -69.33 -9.92 -9.18
CA GLY A 207 -69.32 -11.28 -9.74
C GLY A 207 -68.15 -12.20 -9.36
N TYR A 208 -68.40 -13.10 -8.41
CA TYR A 208 -67.75 -14.43 -8.36
C TYR A 208 -68.31 -15.29 -9.52
N PRO A 209 -67.54 -16.23 -10.14
CA PRO A 209 -67.23 -17.49 -9.45
C PRO A 209 -65.92 -18.23 -9.84
N SER A 210 -65.58 -19.24 -9.02
CA SER A 210 -64.84 -20.49 -9.32
C SER A 210 -63.30 -20.46 -9.36
N GLY A 211 -62.66 -21.30 -8.52
CA GLY A 211 -61.21 -21.48 -8.31
C GLY A 211 -60.45 -22.25 -9.41
N PRO A 212 -59.31 -22.96 -9.15
CA PRO A 212 -58.84 -23.51 -7.86
C PRO A 212 -57.38 -23.17 -7.46
N TYR A 213 -57.08 -23.56 -6.22
CA TYR A 213 -55.75 -23.70 -5.60
C TYR A 213 -54.57 -23.96 -6.54
N MET A 214 -53.50 -23.18 -6.38
CA MET A 214 -52.14 -23.60 -6.72
C MET A 214 -51.19 -23.29 -5.56
N HIS A 215 -50.71 -24.37 -4.93
CA HIS A 215 -49.55 -24.40 -4.05
C HIS A 215 -48.32 -23.81 -4.78
N GLN A 216 -47.60 -22.89 -4.15
CA GLN A 216 -46.23 -22.55 -4.52
C GLN A 216 -45.27 -23.29 -3.56
N PRO A 217 -44.34 -24.10 -4.08
CA PRO A 217 -43.46 -24.90 -3.25
C PRO A 217 -42.33 -24.03 -2.68
N TYR A 218 -42.06 -24.25 -1.40
CA TYR A 218 -40.87 -23.79 -0.69
C TYR A 218 -39.63 -24.38 -1.37
N LEU A 219 -38.71 -23.53 -1.86
CA LEU A 219 -37.39 -23.99 -2.27
C LEU A 219 -36.56 -24.29 -1.03
N GLN A 220 -36.52 -25.59 -0.73
CA GLN A 220 -35.66 -26.25 0.23
C GLN A 220 -34.19 -25.85 0.05
N ALA A 221 -33.59 -25.26 1.08
CA ALA A 221 -32.15 -25.13 1.19
C ALA A 221 -31.53 -26.53 1.26
N ALA A 222 -30.78 -26.92 0.22
CA ALA A 222 -29.96 -28.11 0.24
C ALA A 222 -28.70 -27.83 1.08
N GLN A 223 -28.62 -28.50 2.23
CA GLN A 223 -27.39 -28.66 3.00
C GLN A 223 -26.34 -29.32 2.10
N GLN A 224 -25.22 -28.65 1.85
CA GLN A 224 -24.04 -29.27 1.26
C GLN A 224 -22.98 -29.45 2.36
N HIS A 225 -22.71 -30.71 2.67
CA HIS A 225 -21.63 -31.16 3.53
C HIS A 225 -20.26 -30.64 3.01
N PRO A 226 -19.29 -30.36 3.90
CA PRO A 226 -17.95 -30.00 3.47
C PRO A 226 -17.20 -31.24 2.99
N ILE A 227 -16.83 -31.24 1.70
CA ILE A 227 -15.86 -32.18 1.13
C ILE A 227 -14.46 -31.71 1.54
N SER A 228 -13.74 -32.58 2.23
CA SER A 228 -12.31 -32.45 2.55
C SER A 228 -11.45 -32.41 1.28
N PRO A 229 -10.45 -31.50 1.16
CA PRO A 229 -9.43 -31.64 0.13
C PRO A 229 -8.27 -32.49 0.64
N SER A 230 -8.06 -33.65 0.01
CA SER A 230 -6.82 -34.43 0.13
C SER A 230 -5.64 -33.76 -0.60
N PRO A 231 -4.38 -34.05 -0.21
CA PRO A 231 -3.22 -33.25 -0.59
C PRO A 231 -2.75 -33.57 -2.00
N HIS A 232 -2.65 -32.55 -2.85
CA HIS A 232 -1.98 -32.68 -4.14
C HIS A 232 -0.45 -32.68 -3.95
N LEU A 233 0.18 -33.79 -4.37
CA LEU A 233 1.63 -33.92 -4.56
C LEU A 233 2.15 -32.92 -5.61
N PRO A 234 3.37 -32.37 -5.45
CA PRO A 234 3.98 -31.50 -6.47
C PRO A 234 4.52 -32.31 -7.67
N PRO A 235 4.54 -31.74 -8.88
CA PRO A 235 5.04 -32.42 -10.07
C PRO A 235 6.57 -32.52 -10.06
N ARG A 236 7.05 -33.74 -10.31
CA ARG A 236 8.45 -34.03 -10.66
C ARG A 236 8.86 -33.22 -11.88
N THR A 237 9.85 -32.35 -11.73
CA THR A 237 10.62 -31.81 -12.85
C THR A 237 11.91 -32.61 -12.96
N GLY A 238 12.04 -33.39 -14.03
CA GLY A 238 13.32 -33.97 -14.43
C GLY A 238 14.10 -32.97 -15.26
N PHE A 239 15.37 -32.77 -14.91
CA PHE A 239 16.39 -32.33 -15.87
C PHE A 239 17.57 -33.28 -15.75
N ILE A 240 17.84 -33.96 -16.86
CA ILE A 240 19.09 -34.63 -17.19
C ILE A 240 20.05 -33.53 -17.61
N MET A 241 21.23 -33.46 -16.99
CA MET A 241 22.44 -32.96 -17.64
C MET A 241 23.59 -33.91 -17.32
N GLN A 242 24.41 -34.10 -18.35
CA GLN A 242 25.53 -35.02 -18.49
C GLN A 242 26.66 -34.76 -17.49
#